data_AF-M2AI18-F1
#
_entry.id   AF-M2AI18-F1
#
_cell.length_a   1.000
_cell.length_b   1.000
_cell.length_c   1.000
_cell.angle_alpha   90.00
_cell.angle_beta   90.00
_cell.angle_gamma   90.00
#
_symmetry.space_group_name_H-M   'P 1'
#
loop_
_entity.id
_entity.type
_entity.pdbx_description
1 polymer ?
#
loop_
_entity_poly.entity_id
_entity_poly.type
_entity_poly.pdbx_seq_one_letter_code
_entity_poly.pdbx_strand_id
1 'polypeptide(L)'
;MPKNKIAPNNASKEIELKEKVFKWNFEKSVAKIRPKVEKWKTLTLEIAQELYLARENLNGRIGQRKDPLADNYIEFTWADYCEAIGVSKRIANDWLKVFIPSERSETGVAYLMTPEEIKAINAERQKEETDAREARIAKFLKTGKRGEDWTNADDRELNARLAVKRAKEVASLWRDNKLKVEPRRDFFAEIMNHGEDLKKFSLKTPAQNAMQLKVFDSIDSYLHSFDSMNERLTAAYNLSVKLKDIVNYYAELDIQNAEANGEE
;
A
#
# COMPACT_ATOMS: atom_id res chain seq x y z
N MET A 1 -0.71 -61.88 -25.63
CA MET A 1 0.09 -60.81 -24.98
C MET A 1 -0.18 -59.49 -25.70
N PRO A 2 -0.98 -58.57 -25.14
CA PRO A 2 -1.20 -57.26 -25.76
C PRO A 2 0.06 -56.41 -25.60
N LYS A 3 0.55 -55.81 -26.71
CA LYS A 3 1.72 -54.93 -26.72
C LYS A 3 1.41 -53.67 -25.91
N ASN A 4 2.17 -53.42 -24.85
CA ASN A 4 2.10 -52.18 -24.07
C ASN A 4 2.29 -50.98 -25.01
N LYS A 5 1.31 -50.07 -25.03
CA LYS A 5 1.39 -48.79 -25.73
C LYS A 5 2.43 -47.93 -24.99
N ILE A 6 3.60 -47.77 -25.59
CA ILE A 6 4.64 -46.84 -25.12
C ILE A 6 4.08 -45.42 -25.21
N ALA A 7 4.16 -44.66 -24.12
CA ALA A 7 3.72 -43.27 -24.04
C ALA A 7 4.37 -42.40 -25.15
N PRO A 8 3.70 -41.35 -25.65
CA PRO A 8 4.22 -40.53 -26.75
C PRO A 8 5.59 -39.94 -26.38
N ASN A 9 6.55 -40.13 -27.28
CA ASN A 9 7.96 -39.81 -27.07
C ASN A 9 8.20 -38.28 -27.01
N ASN A 10 8.11 -37.69 -25.82
CA ASN A 10 8.29 -36.25 -25.59
C ASN A 10 9.68 -35.73 -25.99
N ALA A 11 10.70 -36.60 -26.01
CA ALA A 11 12.06 -36.25 -26.40
C ALA A 11 12.14 -35.76 -27.86
N SER A 12 11.38 -36.36 -28.77
CA SER A 12 11.35 -35.93 -30.19
C SER A 12 10.76 -34.53 -30.35
N LYS A 13 9.69 -34.20 -29.60
CA LYS A 13 9.08 -32.86 -29.61
C LYS A 13 10.01 -31.78 -29.06
N GLU A 14 10.80 -32.12 -28.04
CA GLU A 14 11.77 -31.21 -27.45
C GLU A 14 12.93 -30.90 -28.41
N ILE A 15 13.43 -31.91 -29.12
CA ILE A 15 14.46 -31.75 -30.15
C ILE A 15 13.94 -30.89 -31.31
N GLU A 16 12.71 -31.14 -31.79
CA GLU A 16 12.08 -30.31 -32.83
C GLU A 16 11.88 -28.85 -32.39
N LEU A 17 11.54 -28.60 -31.13
CA LEU A 17 11.41 -27.24 -30.60
C LEU A 17 12.77 -26.53 -30.55
N LYS A 18 13.81 -27.21 -30.04
CA LYS A 18 15.18 -26.67 -29.99
C LYS A 18 15.70 -26.32 -31.39
N GLU A 19 15.42 -27.16 -32.38
CA GLU A 19 15.78 -26.88 -33.78
C GLU A 19 15.04 -25.67 -34.35
N LYS A 20 13.73 -25.53 -34.07
CA LYS A 20 12.93 -24.37 -34.49
C LYS A 20 13.41 -23.07 -33.84
N VAL A 21 13.82 -23.12 -32.58
CA VAL A 21 14.41 -21.96 -31.86
C VAL A 21 15.75 -21.59 -32.48
N PHE A 22 16.63 -22.56 -32.76
CA PHE A 22 17.92 -22.31 -33.39
C PHE A 22 17.79 -21.71 -34.80
N LYS A 23 16.78 -22.16 -35.58
CA LYS A 23 16.47 -21.64 -36.92
C LYS A 23 15.66 -20.34 -36.91
N TRP A 24 15.24 -19.84 -35.74
CA TRP A 24 14.45 -18.64 -35.64
C TRP A 24 15.28 -17.41 -35.99
N ASN A 25 14.74 -16.54 -36.84
CA ASN A 25 15.40 -15.32 -37.27
C ASN A 25 14.47 -14.13 -37.02
N PHE A 26 15.01 -13.10 -36.37
CA PHE A 26 14.26 -11.93 -35.94
C PHE A 26 13.53 -11.26 -37.11
N GLU A 27 14.25 -10.89 -38.17
CA GLU A 27 13.70 -10.13 -39.31
C GLU A 27 12.61 -10.93 -40.03
N LYS A 28 12.84 -12.21 -40.30
CA LYS A 28 11.84 -13.10 -40.92
C LYS A 28 10.60 -13.26 -40.05
N SER A 29 10.77 -13.34 -38.73
CA SER A 29 9.67 -13.44 -37.78
C SER A 29 8.88 -12.12 -37.71
N VAL A 30 9.55 -10.98 -37.67
CA VAL A 30 8.93 -9.65 -37.70
C VAL A 30 8.13 -9.46 -38.98
N ALA A 31 8.71 -9.77 -40.15
CA ALA A 31 8.01 -9.68 -41.43
C ALA A 31 6.75 -10.57 -41.47
N LYS A 32 6.80 -11.75 -40.83
CA LYS A 32 5.66 -12.67 -40.74
C LYS A 32 4.57 -12.20 -39.76
N ILE A 33 4.95 -11.60 -38.64
CA ILE A 33 4.03 -11.30 -37.52
C ILE A 33 3.51 -9.86 -37.56
N ARG A 34 4.29 -8.87 -37.99
CA ARG A 34 3.88 -7.46 -38.09
C ARG A 34 2.51 -7.27 -38.77
N PRO A 35 2.25 -7.78 -39.99
CA PRO A 35 0.95 -7.58 -40.64
C PRO A 35 -0.21 -8.25 -39.89
N LYS A 36 0.06 -9.34 -39.17
CA LYS A 36 -0.96 -10.00 -38.33
C LYS A 36 -1.29 -9.16 -37.10
N VAL A 37 -0.29 -8.54 -36.49
CA VAL A 37 -0.47 -7.63 -35.36
C VAL A 37 -1.22 -6.37 -35.80
N GLU A 38 -0.90 -5.81 -36.96
CA GLU A 38 -1.62 -4.67 -37.53
C GLU A 38 -3.09 -5.01 -37.78
N LYS A 39 -3.37 -6.14 -38.46
CA LYS A 39 -4.74 -6.61 -38.66
C LYS A 39 -5.47 -6.85 -37.33
N TRP A 40 -4.79 -7.42 -36.34
CA TRP A 40 -5.38 -7.64 -35.02
C TRP A 40 -5.72 -6.33 -34.29
N LYS A 41 -4.87 -5.30 -34.41
CA LYS A 41 -5.17 -3.96 -33.87
C LYS A 41 -6.43 -3.37 -34.51
N THR A 42 -6.55 -3.45 -35.84
CA THR A 42 -7.73 -2.99 -36.56
C THR A 42 -8.99 -3.74 -36.11
N LEU A 43 -8.94 -5.08 -36.06
CA LEU A 43 -10.05 -5.90 -35.58
C LEU A 43 -10.46 -5.56 -34.15
N THR A 44 -9.50 -5.27 -33.27
CA THR A 44 -9.78 -4.90 -31.88
C THR A 44 -10.55 -3.58 -31.81
N LEU A 45 -10.18 -2.61 -32.66
CA LEU A 45 -10.87 -1.34 -32.77
C LEU A 45 -12.30 -1.51 -33.31
N GLU A 46 -12.48 -2.30 -34.37
CA GLU A 46 -13.78 -2.62 -34.95
C GLU A 46 -14.71 -3.28 -33.92
N ILE A 47 -14.19 -4.25 -33.15
CA ILE A 47 -14.94 -4.90 -32.07
C ILE A 47 -15.34 -3.89 -31.00
N ALA A 48 -14.42 -3.01 -30.57
CA ALA A 48 -14.71 -2.01 -29.55
C ALA A 48 -15.77 -1.00 -30.01
N GLN A 49 -15.73 -0.61 -31.29
CA GLN A 49 -16.73 0.26 -31.90
C GLN A 49 -18.11 -0.40 -31.94
N GLU A 50 -18.20 -1.66 -32.36
CA GLU A 50 -19.48 -2.39 -32.38
C GLU A 50 -20.04 -2.59 -30.96
N LEU A 51 -19.17 -2.91 -29.99
CA LEU A 51 -19.55 -3.00 -28.57
C LEU A 51 -20.10 -1.68 -28.03
N TYR A 52 -19.51 -0.55 -28.44
CA TYR A 52 -19.99 0.78 -28.04
C TYR A 52 -21.38 1.03 -28.61
N LEU A 53 -21.58 0.82 -29.92
CA LEU A 53 -22.87 1.01 -30.58
C LEU A 53 -23.96 0.11 -29.99
N ALA A 54 -23.65 -1.17 -29.77
CA ALA A 54 -24.57 -2.12 -29.14
C ALA A 54 -24.94 -1.68 -27.72
N ARG A 55 -23.97 -1.22 -26.92
CA ARG A 55 -24.22 -0.74 -25.56
C ARG A 55 -25.10 0.50 -25.53
N GLU A 56 -24.82 1.49 -26.38
CA GLU A 56 -25.60 2.73 -26.44
C GLU A 56 -27.03 2.45 -26.91
N ASN A 57 -27.22 1.61 -27.93
CA ASN A 57 -28.54 1.22 -28.41
C ASN A 57 -29.32 0.46 -27.34
N LEU A 58 -28.74 -0.58 -26.74
CA LEU A 58 -29.46 -1.47 -25.82
C LEU A 58 -29.73 -0.82 -24.45
N ASN A 59 -28.84 0.04 -23.95
CA ASN A 59 -29.10 0.79 -22.72
C ASN A 59 -30.06 1.97 -22.93
N GLY A 60 -30.16 2.49 -24.16
CA GLY A 60 -31.11 3.54 -24.53
C GLY A 60 -32.55 3.06 -24.71
N ARG A 61 -32.79 1.73 -24.72
CA ARG A 61 -34.14 1.16 -24.84
C ARG A 61 -34.92 1.33 -23.54
N ILE A 62 -36.20 1.68 -23.69
CA ILE A 62 -37.15 1.78 -22.59
C ILE A 62 -37.78 0.40 -22.38
N GLY A 63 -37.59 -0.20 -21.21
CA GLY A 63 -38.10 -1.52 -20.87
C GLY A 63 -37.30 -2.16 -19.74
N GLN A 64 -37.96 -2.93 -18.88
CA GLN A 64 -37.30 -3.61 -17.75
C GLN A 64 -37.65 -5.09 -17.64
N ARG A 65 -38.65 -5.57 -18.39
CA ARG A 65 -39.18 -6.94 -18.23
C ARG A 65 -38.91 -7.77 -19.48
N LYS A 66 -38.45 -9.01 -19.30
CA LYS A 66 -38.29 -9.98 -20.41
C LYS A 66 -39.58 -10.71 -20.79
N ASP A 67 -40.71 -10.29 -20.23
CA ASP A 67 -42.02 -10.87 -20.51
C ASP A 67 -42.62 -10.19 -21.76
N PRO A 68 -42.84 -10.93 -22.88
CA PRO A 68 -43.39 -10.38 -24.11
C PRO A 68 -44.78 -9.75 -23.98
N LEU A 69 -45.51 -10.07 -22.90
CA LEU A 69 -46.86 -9.53 -22.63
C LEU A 69 -46.84 -8.30 -21.72
N ALA A 70 -45.68 -7.88 -21.21
CA ALA A 70 -45.57 -6.72 -20.33
C ALA A 70 -45.47 -5.40 -21.11
N ASP A 71 -46.12 -4.35 -20.60
CA ASP A 71 -46.10 -2.99 -21.19
C ASP A 71 -44.69 -2.37 -21.30
N ASN A 72 -43.71 -2.90 -20.55
CA ASN A 72 -42.32 -2.48 -20.56
C ASN A 72 -41.36 -3.63 -20.95
N TYR A 73 -41.78 -4.42 -21.94
CA TYR A 73 -41.01 -5.52 -22.51
C TYR A 73 -39.67 -5.05 -23.10
N ILE A 74 -38.61 -5.83 -22.83
CA ILE A 74 -37.30 -5.71 -23.47
C ILE A 74 -36.89 -7.07 -24.03
N GLU A 75 -36.70 -7.11 -25.34
CA GLU A 75 -36.35 -8.34 -26.06
C GLU A 75 -34.90 -8.75 -25.84
N PHE A 76 -33.97 -7.79 -25.89
CA PHE A 76 -32.54 -8.02 -25.67
C PHE A 76 -31.95 -6.95 -24.78
N THR A 77 -31.14 -7.38 -23.82
CA THR A 77 -30.34 -6.49 -22.96
C THR A 77 -28.89 -6.46 -23.41
N TRP A 78 -28.14 -5.46 -22.93
CA TRP A 78 -26.68 -5.44 -23.09
C TRP A 78 -26.00 -6.72 -22.59
N ALA A 79 -26.51 -7.32 -21.51
CA ALA A 79 -25.97 -8.57 -20.99
C ALA A 79 -26.19 -9.74 -21.96
N ASP A 80 -27.37 -9.81 -22.58
CA ASP A 80 -27.72 -10.85 -23.55
C ASP A 80 -26.83 -10.75 -24.80
N TYR A 81 -26.56 -9.53 -25.27
CA TYR A 81 -25.66 -9.30 -26.39
C TYR A 81 -24.23 -9.78 -26.09
N CYS A 82 -23.68 -9.41 -24.92
CA CYS A 82 -22.38 -9.86 -24.46
C CYS A 82 -22.28 -11.40 -24.42
N GLU A 83 -23.31 -12.06 -23.87
CA GLU A 83 -23.38 -13.52 -23.82
C GLU A 83 -23.42 -14.15 -25.22
N ALA A 84 -24.22 -13.60 -26.14
CA ALA A 84 -24.36 -14.11 -27.50
C ALA A 84 -23.04 -14.06 -28.30
N ILE A 85 -22.20 -13.06 -28.08
CA ILE A 85 -20.87 -12.94 -28.72
C ILE A 85 -19.77 -13.69 -27.95
N GLY A 86 -20.09 -14.34 -26.83
CA GLY A 86 -19.15 -15.13 -26.04
C GLY A 86 -18.19 -14.31 -25.17
N VAL A 87 -18.53 -13.06 -24.82
CA VAL A 87 -17.70 -12.19 -23.98
C VAL A 87 -18.48 -11.80 -22.73
N SER A 88 -17.88 -11.95 -21.54
CA SER A 88 -18.59 -11.50 -20.33
C SER A 88 -18.83 -9.99 -20.33
N LYS A 89 -19.97 -9.54 -19.81
CA LYS A 89 -20.31 -8.11 -19.65
C LYS A 89 -19.19 -7.30 -18.98
N ARG A 90 -18.49 -7.90 -18.00
CA ARG A 90 -17.36 -7.27 -17.33
C ARG A 90 -16.21 -6.98 -18.30
N ILE A 91 -15.79 -7.98 -19.08
CA ILE A 91 -14.71 -7.85 -20.05
C ILE A 91 -15.07 -6.82 -21.13
N ALA A 92 -16.30 -6.88 -21.66
CA ALA A 92 -16.76 -5.91 -22.65
C ALA A 92 -16.71 -4.46 -22.10
N ASN A 93 -17.16 -4.25 -20.87
CA ASN A 93 -17.06 -2.93 -20.23
C ASN A 93 -15.61 -2.52 -19.98
N ASP A 94 -14.72 -3.45 -19.63
CA ASP A 94 -13.30 -3.15 -19.44
C ASP A 94 -12.63 -2.74 -20.76
N TRP A 95 -13.01 -3.34 -21.89
CA TRP A 95 -12.55 -2.89 -23.22
C TRP A 95 -13.10 -1.51 -23.57
N LEU A 96 -14.37 -1.23 -23.26
CA LEU A 96 -14.95 0.08 -23.51
C LEU A 96 -14.37 1.20 -22.65
N LYS A 97 -13.77 0.88 -21.48
CA LYS A 97 -13.06 1.90 -20.67
C LYS A 97 -11.85 2.49 -21.39
N VAL A 98 -11.24 1.75 -22.30
CA VAL A 98 -10.06 2.20 -23.06
C VAL A 98 -10.40 2.65 -24.47
N PHE A 99 -11.67 2.61 -24.85
CA PHE A 99 -12.14 3.02 -26.17
C PHE A 99 -12.70 4.44 -26.14
N ILE A 100 -12.25 5.27 -27.08
CA ILE A 100 -12.78 6.61 -27.30
C ILE A 100 -13.57 6.60 -28.62
N PRO A 101 -14.89 6.85 -28.58
CA PRO A 101 -15.70 6.90 -29.79
C PRO A 101 -15.41 8.18 -30.59
N SER A 102 -15.74 8.16 -31.89
CA SER A 102 -15.51 9.27 -32.82
C SER A 102 -16.09 10.59 -32.34
N GLU A 103 -17.27 10.57 -31.71
CA GLU A 103 -17.96 11.79 -31.25
C GLU A 103 -17.26 12.45 -30.06
N ARG A 104 -16.41 11.71 -29.34
CA ARG A 104 -15.66 12.20 -28.16
C ARG A 104 -14.16 12.39 -28.44
N SER A 105 -13.71 12.04 -29.63
CA SER A 105 -12.33 12.17 -30.06
C SER A 105 -12.08 13.57 -30.62
N GLU A 106 -10.98 14.21 -30.23
CA GLU A 106 -10.57 15.51 -30.77
C GLU A 106 -10.34 15.48 -32.30
N THR A 107 -9.98 14.30 -32.82
CA THR A 107 -9.68 14.09 -34.24
C THR A 107 -10.90 13.63 -35.05
N GLY A 108 -12.04 13.37 -34.39
CA GLY A 108 -13.25 12.81 -35.02
C GLY A 108 -13.13 11.34 -35.42
N VAL A 109 -12.02 10.67 -35.10
CA VAL A 109 -11.79 9.25 -35.40
C VAL A 109 -11.81 8.44 -34.10
N ALA A 110 -12.51 7.31 -34.11
CA ALA A 110 -12.55 6.38 -32.98
C ALA A 110 -11.19 5.71 -32.79
N TYR A 111 -10.72 5.60 -31.55
CA TYR A 111 -9.43 4.99 -31.25
C TYR A 111 -9.39 4.34 -29.86
N LEU A 112 -8.37 3.50 -29.63
CA LEU A 112 -8.09 2.92 -28.33
C LEU A 112 -6.99 3.71 -27.65
N MET A 113 -7.22 4.10 -26.38
CA MET A 113 -6.25 4.81 -25.58
C MET A 113 -4.94 4.02 -25.47
N THR A 114 -3.85 4.74 -25.65
CA THR A 114 -2.50 4.25 -25.45
C THR A 114 -2.22 4.04 -23.96
N PRO A 115 -1.24 3.18 -23.61
CA PRO A 115 -0.82 3.02 -22.22
C PRO A 115 -0.36 4.31 -21.55
N GLU A 116 0.15 5.27 -22.32
CA GLU A 116 0.62 6.57 -21.82
C GLU A 116 -0.56 7.49 -21.47
N GLU A 117 -1.58 7.56 -22.32
CA GLU A 117 -2.83 8.28 -22.03
C GLU A 117 -3.54 7.71 -20.80
N ILE A 118 -3.62 6.38 -20.69
CA ILE A 118 -4.21 5.73 -19.51
C ILE A 118 -3.44 6.09 -18.23
N LYS A 119 -2.11 6.15 -18.29
CA LYS A 119 -1.29 6.57 -17.15
C LYS A 119 -1.55 8.03 -16.80
N ALA A 120 -1.62 8.91 -17.79
CA ALA A 120 -1.88 10.34 -17.60
C ALA A 120 -3.23 10.58 -16.91
N ILE A 121 -4.30 9.96 -17.42
CA ILE A 121 -5.66 10.07 -16.85
C ILE A 121 -5.69 9.55 -15.40
N ASN A 122 -5.04 8.42 -15.14
CA ASN A 122 -4.99 7.89 -13.77
C ASN A 122 -4.18 8.77 -12.83
N ALA A 123 -3.08 9.37 -13.30
CA ALA A 123 -2.27 10.30 -12.52
C ALA A 123 -3.03 11.59 -12.22
N GLU A 124 -3.79 12.12 -13.18
CA GLU A 124 -4.65 13.28 -12.99
C GLU A 124 -5.75 13.00 -11.97
N ARG A 125 -6.47 11.88 -12.09
CA ARG A 125 -7.47 11.47 -11.08
C ARG A 125 -6.86 11.30 -9.70
N GLN A 126 -5.67 10.71 -9.61
CA GLN A 126 -4.96 10.60 -8.33
C GLN A 126 -4.62 11.96 -7.75
N LYS A 127 -4.17 12.90 -8.60
CA LYS A 127 -3.88 14.27 -8.18
C LYS A 127 -5.12 14.99 -7.66
N GLU A 128 -6.25 14.87 -8.35
CA GLU A 128 -7.54 15.42 -7.91
C GLU A 128 -7.97 14.84 -6.55
N GLU A 129 -7.86 13.51 -6.37
CA GLU A 129 -8.14 12.86 -5.09
C GLU A 129 -7.21 13.35 -3.98
N THR A 130 -5.92 13.53 -4.27
CA THR A 130 -4.98 14.07 -3.29
C THR A 130 -5.31 15.51 -2.92
N ASP A 131 -5.59 16.37 -3.89
CA ASP A 131 -5.91 17.78 -3.67
C ASP A 131 -7.22 17.92 -2.87
N ALA A 132 -8.24 17.11 -3.21
CA ALA A 132 -9.50 17.06 -2.47
C ALA A 132 -9.28 16.58 -1.01
N ARG A 133 -8.42 15.58 -0.80
CA ARG A 133 -8.04 15.12 0.55
C ARG A 133 -7.33 16.21 1.33
N GLU A 134 -6.38 16.91 0.72
CA GLU A 134 -5.67 18.00 1.38
C GLU A 134 -6.62 19.12 1.79
N ALA A 135 -7.57 19.48 0.93
CA ALA A 135 -8.61 20.46 1.24
C ALA A 135 -9.47 20.01 2.45
N ARG A 136 -9.87 18.73 2.50
CA ARG A 136 -10.62 18.17 3.65
C ARG A 136 -9.81 18.24 4.94
N ILE A 137 -8.54 17.82 4.92
CA ILE A 137 -7.67 17.86 6.10
C ILE A 137 -7.41 19.31 6.54
N ALA A 138 -7.17 20.23 5.61
CA ALA A 138 -6.97 21.64 5.93
C ALA A 138 -8.22 22.26 6.58
N LYS A 139 -9.42 21.92 6.08
CA LYS A 139 -10.70 22.34 6.69
C LYS A 139 -10.85 21.77 8.11
N PHE A 140 -10.49 20.51 8.33
CA PHE A 140 -10.49 19.90 9.66
C PHE A 140 -9.52 20.62 10.61
N LEU A 141 -8.29 20.90 10.19
CA LEU A 141 -7.29 21.60 11.01
C LEU A 141 -7.74 23.01 11.41
N LYS A 142 -8.54 23.69 10.58
CA LYS A 142 -9.10 25.02 10.88
C LYS A 142 -10.34 24.98 11.78
N THR A 143 -11.20 23.99 11.62
CA THR A 143 -12.55 23.99 12.22
C THR A 143 -12.75 22.94 13.31
N GLY A 144 -11.86 21.95 13.42
CA GLY A 144 -11.96 20.81 14.32
C GLY A 144 -13.09 19.82 13.99
N LYS A 145 -13.82 20.03 12.89
CA LYS A 145 -14.98 19.21 12.50
C LYS A 145 -14.66 18.37 11.26
N ARG A 146 -15.02 17.09 11.30
CA ARG A 146 -15.00 16.20 10.14
C ARG A 146 -16.22 16.50 9.26
N GLY A 147 -16.01 16.61 7.95
CA GLY A 147 -17.10 16.78 6.98
C GLY A 147 -17.78 15.45 6.65
N GLU A 148 -18.90 15.50 5.91
CA GLU A 148 -19.62 14.30 5.46
C GLU A 148 -18.78 13.43 4.50
N ASP A 149 -17.94 14.05 3.68
CA ASP A 149 -17.03 13.37 2.74
C ASP A 149 -15.73 12.87 3.40
N TRP A 150 -15.68 12.78 4.73
CA TRP A 150 -14.49 12.36 5.45
C TRP A 150 -14.29 10.84 5.35
N THR A 151 -13.10 10.42 4.95
CA THR A 151 -12.78 9.01 4.69
C THR A 151 -11.73 8.46 5.66
N ASN A 152 -11.64 7.13 5.75
CA ASN A 152 -10.59 6.44 6.51
C ASN A 152 -9.18 6.78 6.02
N ALA A 153 -9.02 7.10 4.73
CA ALA A 153 -7.74 7.53 4.17
C ALA A 153 -7.33 8.91 4.72
N ASP A 154 -8.29 9.79 4.94
CA ASP A 154 -8.06 11.13 5.52
C ASP A 154 -7.62 11.01 6.99
N ASP A 155 -8.21 10.11 7.77
CA ASP A 155 -7.79 9.84 9.16
C ASP A 155 -6.36 9.28 9.24
N ARG A 156 -5.96 8.37 8.35
CA ARG A 156 -4.59 7.84 8.32
C ARG A 156 -3.58 8.95 8.07
N GLU A 157 -3.84 9.79 7.09
CA GLU A 157 -2.98 10.91 6.71
C GLU A 157 -2.91 11.96 7.84
N LEU A 158 -4.06 12.32 8.43
CA LEU A 158 -4.11 13.22 9.59
C LEU A 158 -3.29 12.67 10.77
N ASN A 159 -3.45 11.39 11.11
CA ASN A 159 -2.71 10.76 12.19
C ASN A 159 -1.21 10.73 11.93
N ALA A 160 -0.79 10.45 10.68
CA ALA A 160 0.62 10.52 10.28
C ALA A 160 1.18 11.94 10.47
N ARG A 161 0.45 12.98 10.04
CA ARG A 161 0.84 14.38 10.23
C ARG A 161 0.94 14.77 11.70
N LEU A 162 -0.01 14.34 12.53
CA LEU A 162 0.02 14.57 13.98
C LEU A 162 1.17 13.83 14.65
N ALA A 163 1.49 12.60 14.23
CA ALA A 163 2.63 11.85 14.75
C ALA A 163 3.96 12.55 14.42
N VAL A 164 4.13 13.04 13.19
CA VAL A 164 5.30 13.84 12.79
C VAL A 164 5.39 15.14 13.59
N LYS A 165 4.25 15.83 13.81
CA LYS A 165 4.22 17.05 14.61
C LYS A 165 4.64 16.78 16.06
N ARG A 166 4.07 15.75 16.69
CA ARG A 166 4.45 15.31 18.05
C ARG A 166 5.93 14.94 18.11
N ALA A 167 6.44 14.20 17.14
CA ALA A 167 7.86 13.85 17.08
C ALA A 167 8.77 15.09 16.98
N LYS A 168 8.36 16.11 16.22
CA LYS A 168 9.08 17.40 16.15
C LYS A 168 8.99 18.19 17.46
N GLU A 169 7.82 18.25 18.09
CA GLU A 169 7.61 18.91 19.38
C GLU A 169 8.43 18.24 20.50
N VAL A 170 8.45 16.90 20.53
CA VAL A 170 9.37 16.13 21.38
C VAL A 170 10.81 16.53 21.03
N ALA A 171 11.24 16.40 19.77
CA ALA A 171 12.60 16.75 19.39
C ALA A 171 13.00 18.22 19.69
N SER A 172 12.07 19.16 19.85
CA SER A 172 12.37 20.53 20.28
C SER A 172 12.40 20.67 21.81
N LEU A 173 11.44 20.08 22.53
CA LEU A 173 11.44 20.06 24.00
C LEU A 173 12.73 19.44 24.57
N TRP A 174 13.25 18.42 23.88
CA TRP A 174 14.46 17.70 24.28
C TRP A 174 15.76 18.35 23.79
N ARG A 175 15.70 19.38 22.92
CA ARG A 175 16.89 20.13 22.48
C ARG A 175 17.31 21.22 23.48
N ASP A 176 16.35 21.91 24.08
CA ASP A 176 16.63 23.12 24.87
C ASP A 176 16.41 22.96 26.38
N ASN A 177 15.61 21.96 26.84
CA ASN A 177 15.40 21.71 28.26
C ASN A 177 15.99 20.37 28.69
N LYS A 178 17.31 20.36 28.92
CA LYS A 178 17.80 19.56 30.05
C LYS A 178 17.23 20.23 31.29
N LEU A 179 16.13 19.70 31.85
CA LEU A 179 15.85 19.88 33.26
C LEU A 179 17.07 19.26 33.97
N LYS A 180 18.08 20.09 34.21
CA LYS A 180 19.27 19.74 34.98
C LYS A 180 18.80 19.63 36.43
N VAL A 181 18.14 18.54 36.75
CA VAL A 181 18.22 18.01 38.11
C VAL A 181 19.64 17.47 38.17
N GLU A 182 20.57 18.29 38.68
CA GLU A 182 21.90 17.78 39.02
C GLU A 182 21.71 16.85 40.23
N PRO A 183 21.83 15.53 40.04
CA PRO A 183 21.58 14.59 41.12
C PRO A 183 22.60 14.86 42.23
N ARG A 184 22.17 14.87 43.50
CA ARG A 184 23.11 15.05 44.63
C ARG A 184 24.15 13.91 44.67
N ARG A 185 23.79 12.73 44.16
CA ARG A 185 24.62 11.53 43.99
C ARG A 185 24.31 10.82 42.68
N ASP A 186 25.30 10.10 42.15
CA ASP A 186 25.14 9.27 40.97
C ASP A 186 24.67 7.86 41.34
N PHE A 187 23.39 7.73 41.69
CA PHE A 187 22.78 6.48 42.16
C PHE A 187 22.96 5.34 41.15
N PHE A 188 22.90 5.64 39.84
CA PHE A 188 23.11 4.63 38.81
C PHE A 188 24.54 4.06 38.83
N ALA A 189 25.56 4.90 38.99
CA ALA A 189 26.94 4.44 39.08
C ALA A 189 27.20 3.65 40.36
N GLU A 190 26.62 4.05 41.49
CA GLU A 190 26.68 3.32 42.75
C GLU A 190 26.06 1.91 42.61
N ILE A 191 24.87 1.80 41.99
CA ILE A 191 24.21 0.52 41.71
C ILE A 191 25.08 -0.37 40.82
N MET A 192 25.67 0.19 39.76
CA MET A 192 26.53 -0.57 38.84
C MET A 192 27.83 -1.06 39.50
N ASN A 193 28.38 -0.31 40.46
CA ASN A 193 29.56 -0.74 41.23
C ASN A 193 29.25 -1.90 42.19
N HIS A 194 27.98 -2.07 42.58
CA HIS A 194 27.49 -3.21 43.35
C HIS A 194 26.80 -4.28 42.48
N GLY A 195 27.10 -4.29 41.16
CA GLY A 195 26.39 -5.10 40.18
C GLY A 195 26.39 -6.61 40.41
N GLU A 196 27.41 -7.14 41.09
CA GLU A 196 27.48 -8.58 41.46
C GLU A 196 26.48 -8.96 42.57
N ASP A 197 26.03 -8.00 43.38
CA ASP A 197 25.09 -8.19 44.49
C ASP A 197 23.62 -7.94 44.08
N LEU A 198 23.38 -7.44 42.87
CA LEU A 198 22.03 -7.17 42.36
C LEU A 198 21.35 -8.47 41.92
N LYS A 199 20.54 -9.04 42.82
CA LYS A 199 19.61 -10.12 42.45
C LYS A 199 18.61 -9.62 41.41
N LYS A 200 18.34 -10.44 40.38
CA LYS A 200 17.27 -10.19 39.40
C LYS A 200 15.96 -9.88 40.13
N PHE A 201 15.49 -8.64 40.00
CA PHE A 201 14.23 -8.21 40.61
C PHE A 201 13.06 -8.95 39.98
N SER A 202 12.21 -9.57 40.80
CA SER A 202 10.97 -10.18 40.34
C SER A 202 9.90 -9.12 40.19
N LEU A 203 9.39 -8.93 38.97
CA LEU A 203 8.30 -8.00 38.69
C LEU A 203 7.01 -8.50 39.34
N LYS A 204 6.31 -7.60 40.05
CA LYS A 204 5.16 -7.94 40.90
C LYS A 204 3.91 -8.31 40.11
N THR A 205 3.80 -7.86 38.86
CA THR A 205 2.59 -8.04 38.05
C THR A 205 2.88 -8.62 36.65
N PRO A 206 1.96 -9.41 36.07
CA PRO A 206 2.07 -9.88 34.69
C PRO A 206 2.15 -8.73 33.67
N ALA A 207 1.47 -7.61 33.93
CA ALA A 207 1.50 -6.43 33.08
C ALA A 207 2.90 -5.79 33.02
N GLN A 208 3.61 -5.73 34.15
CA GLN A 208 4.99 -5.25 34.19
C GLN A 208 5.93 -6.17 33.40
N ASN A 209 5.75 -7.50 33.51
CA ASN A 209 6.52 -8.46 32.72
C ASN A 209 6.31 -8.26 31.21
N ALA A 210 5.05 -8.12 30.77
CA ALA A 210 4.74 -7.88 29.36
C ALA A 210 5.31 -6.54 28.86
N MET A 211 5.31 -5.51 29.70
CA MET A 211 5.93 -4.21 29.37
C MET A 211 7.44 -4.34 29.24
N GLN A 212 8.10 -5.06 30.16
CA GLN A 212 9.54 -5.30 30.11
C GLN A 212 9.96 -6.03 28.83
N LEU A 213 9.24 -7.08 28.44
CA LEU A 213 9.52 -7.82 27.20
C LEU A 213 9.40 -6.91 25.97
N LYS A 214 8.35 -6.09 25.88
CA LYS A 214 8.19 -5.12 24.78
C LYS A 214 9.34 -4.11 24.72
N VAL A 215 9.84 -3.69 25.87
CA VAL A 215 11.01 -2.78 25.94
C VAL A 215 12.26 -3.48 25.44
N PHE A 216 12.48 -4.74 25.84
CA PHE A 216 13.61 -5.53 25.33
C PHE A 216 13.55 -5.74 23.82
N ASP A 217 12.39 -6.11 23.27
CA ASP A 217 12.20 -6.27 21.82
C ASP A 217 12.45 -4.96 21.07
N SER A 218 12.05 -3.84 21.67
CA SER A 218 12.26 -2.50 21.08
C SER A 218 13.72 -2.08 21.10
N ILE A 219 14.44 -2.36 22.20
CA ILE A 219 15.89 -2.09 22.30
C ILE A 219 16.65 -2.98 21.31
N ASP A 220 16.30 -4.26 21.23
CA ASP A 220 16.89 -5.20 20.30
C ASP A 220 16.69 -4.75 18.84
N SER A 221 15.46 -4.40 18.46
CA SER A 221 15.14 -3.86 17.13
C SER A 221 15.90 -2.58 16.83
N TYR A 222 16.03 -1.67 17.81
CA TYR A 222 16.81 -0.44 17.68
C TYR A 222 18.29 -0.72 17.44
N LEU A 223 18.91 -1.61 18.22
CA LEU A 223 20.32 -1.95 18.04
C LEU A 223 20.55 -2.71 16.73
N HIS A 224 19.62 -3.54 16.28
CA HIS A 224 19.69 -4.20 14.98
C HIS A 224 19.52 -3.26 13.78
N SER A 225 19.00 -2.05 13.98
CA SER A 225 18.86 -1.07 12.90
C SER A 225 20.19 -0.43 12.45
N PHE A 226 21.30 -0.70 13.16
CA PHE A 226 22.63 -0.20 12.83
C PHE A 226 23.51 -1.30 12.23
N ASP A 227 24.13 -1.00 11.09
CA ASP A 227 24.90 -1.97 10.32
C ASP A 227 26.27 -2.27 10.97
N SER A 228 26.94 -1.25 11.50
CA SER A 228 28.29 -1.41 12.05
C SER A 228 28.31 -1.73 13.55
N MET A 229 29.34 -2.46 13.99
CA MET A 229 29.54 -2.75 15.40
C MET A 229 29.79 -1.48 16.23
N ASN A 230 30.56 -0.52 15.69
CA ASN A 230 30.87 0.73 16.37
C ASN A 230 29.61 1.60 16.57
N GLU A 231 28.72 1.68 15.58
CA GLU A 231 27.44 2.39 15.73
C GLU A 231 26.54 1.71 16.76
N ARG A 232 26.47 0.37 16.76
CA ARG A 232 25.73 -0.39 17.77
C ARG A 232 26.24 -0.14 19.19
N LEU A 233 27.56 -0.15 19.38
CA LEU A 233 28.19 0.14 20.68
C LEU A 233 27.93 1.59 21.12
N THR A 234 27.99 2.54 20.19
CA THR A 234 27.70 3.95 20.48
C THR A 234 26.22 4.17 20.81
N ALA A 235 25.31 3.51 20.08
CA ALA A 235 23.88 3.55 20.34
C ALA A 235 23.53 2.92 21.71
N ALA A 236 24.17 1.81 22.07
CA ALA A 236 24.04 1.19 23.38
C ALA A 236 24.57 2.10 24.50
N TYR A 237 25.69 2.78 24.28
CA TYR A 237 26.20 3.78 25.22
C TYR A 237 25.21 4.93 25.41
N ASN A 238 24.63 5.48 24.34
CA ASN A 238 23.63 6.53 24.43
C ASN A 238 22.38 6.10 25.22
N LEU A 239 21.92 4.85 25.02
CA LEU A 239 20.86 4.24 25.82
C LEU A 239 21.25 4.17 27.31
N SER A 240 22.48 3.77 27.63
CA SER A 240 22.95 3.69 29.02
C SER A 240 23.01 5.05 29.71
N VAL A 241 23.48 6.09 29.01
CA VAL A 241 23.47 7.48 29.51
C VAL A 241 22.04 7.92 29.79
N LYS A 242 21.11 7.58 28.89
CA LYS A 242 19.71 7.94 29.08
C LYS A 242 19.05 7.20 30.24
N LEU A 243 19.34 5.91 30.41
CA LEU A 243 18.87 5.13 31.55
C LEU A 243 19.39 5.70 32.86
N LYS A 244 20.67 6.07 32.91
CA LYS A 244 21.29 6.77 34.04
C LYS A 244 20.54 8.05 34.41
N ASP A 245 20.28 8.92 33.44
CA ASP A 245 19.54 10.17 33.67
C ASP A 245 18.14 9.92 34.24
N ILE A 246 17.43 8.91 33.70
CA ILE A 246 16.08 8.55 34.16
C ILE A 246 16.10 8.01 35.59
N VAL A 247 17.02 7.10 35.90
CA VAL A 247 17.14 6.50 37.23
C VAL A 247 17.47 7.57 38.27
N ASN A 248 18.45 8.43 37.99
CA ASN A 248 18.82 9.50 38.91
C ASN A 248 17.67 10.51 39.11
N TYR A 249 16.91 10.81 38.05
CA TYR A 249 15.73 11.68 38.16
C TYR A 249 14.65 11.11 39.08
N TYR A 250 14.27 9.84 38.90
CA TYR A 250 13.25 9.21 39.74
C TYR A 250 13.73 9.00 41.17
N ALA A 251 15.00 8.62 41.38
CA ALA A 251 15.57 8.52 42.72
C ALA A 251 15.49 9.86 43.48
N GLU A 252 15.83 10.96 42.82
CA GLU A 252 15.76 12.29 43.43
C GLU A 252 14.31 12.72 43.72
N LEU A 253 13.35 12.41 42.83
CA LEU A 253 11.92 12.65 43.10
C LEU A 253 11.44 11.84 44.31
N ASP A 254 11.83 10.58 44.42
CA ASP A 254 11.44 9.72 45.54
C ASP A 254 12.02 10.25 46.85
N ILE A 255 13.27 10.73 46.86
CA ILE A 255 13.89 11.38 48.02
C ILE A 255 13.13 12.66 48.40
N GLN A 256 12.84 13.54 47.44
CA GLN A 256 12.11 14.77 47.71
C GLN A 256 10.70 14.51 48.23
N ASN A 257 10.03 13.46 47.74
CA ASN A 257 8.72 13.04 48.24
C ASN A 257 8.80 12.47 49.67
N ALA A 258 9.83 11.68 49.99
CA ALA A 258 10.07 11.17 51.34
C ALA A 258 10.37 12.31 52.33
N GLU A 259 11.26 13.24 51.95
CA GLU A 259 11.59 14.46 52.70
C GLU A 259 10.34 15.33 52.94
N ALA A 260 9.46 15.48 51.93
CA ALA A 260 8.22 16.25 52.05
C ALA A 260 7.16 15.58 52.95
N ASN A 261 7.17 14.25 53.05
CA ASN A 261 6.23 13.47 53.86
C ASN A 261 6.75 13.15 55.26
N GLY A 262 7.99 13.55 55.60
CA GLY A 262 8.59 13.33 56.92
C GLY A 262 8.95 11.87 57.22
N GLU A 263 9.13 11.05 56.18
CA GLU A 263 9.62 9.68 56.30
C GLU A 263 11.15 9.71 56.16
N GLU A 264 11.88 9.72 57.29
CA GLU A 264 13.32 9.40 57.34
C GLU A 264 13.56 7.89 57.27
#